data_AF-A0ABD2RJC9-F1
#
_entry.id   AF-A0ABD2RJC9-F1
#
_cell.length_a   1.000
_cell.length_b   1.000
_cell.length_c   1.000
_cell.angle_alpha   90.00
_cell.angle_beta   90.00
_cell.angle_gamma   90.00
#
_symmetry.space_group_name_H-M   'P 1'
#
loop_
_entity.id
_entity.type
_entity.pdbx_description
1 polymer ?
#
loop_
_entity_poly.entity_id
_entity_poly.type
_entity_poly.pdbx_seq_one_letter_code
_entity_poly.pdbx_strand_id
1 'polypeptide(L)'
;MADSHDNDKNIEIWKIKKLIKALEAARGNGTSMISLIMPPRDQVSRVTKMLGDEFGTASNIKSRVNRQSVLGAITSAQQRLKLYNKVPPNGLVLYTGTIITEDGKEKKVTIDFEPFRPINASLYLCDNKFHTEALNELLESDDKFGFIVMDGNGTLFGTLSGNTREVLHKFSVDLPKKHGRGGQSALRFARLRMEKRHNYVRKTAELATQFYINPATSQPNVSGLILAGSADFKTELSQSDMFDPRLQAKILNVVDVFQPSN
;
A
#
# COMPACT_ATOMS: atom_id res chain seq x y z
N MET A 1 13.33 -8.14 -21.11
CA MET A 1 11.91 -7.70 -20.95
C MET A 1 11.57 -7.27 -19.51
N ALA A 2 12.25 -7.77 -18.47
CA ALA A 2 12.08 -7.25 -17.11
C ALA A 2 12.74 -5.86 -16.92
N ASP A 3 13.96 -5.67 -17.46
CA ASP A 3 14.70 -4.41 -17.30
C ASP A 3 14.02 -3.18 -17.91
N SER A 4 13.21 -3.34 -18.96
CA SER A 4 12.44 -2.23 -19.55
C SER A 4 11.32 -1.76 -18.63
N HIS A 5 10.61 -2.68 -17.96
CA HIS A 5 9.52 -2.32 -17.05
C HIS A 5 10.03 -1.65 -15.77
N ASP A 6 11.19 -2.05 -15.26
CA ASP A 6 11.77 -1.40 -14.09
C ASP A 6 12.35 -0.02 -14.42
N ASN A 7 12.90 0.15 -15.63
CA ASN A 7 13.28 1.47 -16.13
C ASN A 7 12.09 2.41 -16.33
N ASP A 8 10.97 1.92 -16.88
CA ASP A 8 9.76 2.71 -17.06
C ASP A 8 9.17 3.18 -15.72
N LYS A 9 9.14 2.30 -14.71
CA LYS A 9 8.74 2.66 -13.34
C LYS A 9 9.66 3.71 -12.72
N ASN A 10 10.98 3.58 -12.91
CA ASN A 10 11.94 4.56 -12.42
C ASN A 10 11.74 5.93 -13.08
N ILE A 11 11.38 5.96 -14.37
CA ILE A 11 11.05 7.20 -15.09
C ILE A 11 9.75 7.82 -14.53
N GLU A 12 8.72 7.02 -14.25
CA GLU A 12 7.48 7.51 -13.62
C GLU A 12 7.72 8.08 -12.22
N ILE A 13 8.49 7.36 -11.39
CA ILE A 13 8.90 7.82 -10.07
C ILE A 13 9.67 9.15 -10.18
N TRP A 14 10.57 9.27 -11.15
CA TRP A 14 11.32 10.50 -11.38
C TRP A 14 10.40 11.66 -11.82
N LYS A 15 9.43 11.41 -12.71
CA LYS A 15 8.44 12.41 -13.13
C LYS A 15 7.62 12.90 -11.94
N ILE A 16 7.18 12.00 -11.07
CA ILE A 16 6.42 12.34 -9.86
C ILE A 16 7.27 13.12 -8.86
N LYS A 17 8.52 12.69 -8.62
CA LYS A 17 9.50 13.45 -7.80
C LYS A 17 9.69 14.87 -8.30
N LYS A 18 9.85 15.04 -9.62
CA LYS A 18 9.99 16.36 -10.24
C LYS A 18 8.72 17.20 -10.11
N LEU A 19 7.55 16.57 -10.24
CA LEU A 19 6.25 17.22 -10.10
C LEU A 19 6.01 17.70 -8.67
N ILE A 20 6.30 16.88 -7.66
CA ILE A 20 6.18 17.26 -6.25
C ILE A 20 7.09 18.44 -5.93
N LYS A 21 8.35 18.41 -6.38
CA LYS A 21 9.28 19.53 -6.19
C LYS A 21 8.74 20.83 -6.82
N ALA A 22 8.06 20.73 -7.96
CA ALA A 22 7.41 21.88 -8.61
C ALA A 22 6.17 22.37 -7.84
N LEU A 23 5.36 21.45 -7.29
CA LEU A 23 4.19 21.78 -6.46
C LEU A 23 4.57 22.42 -5.13
N GLU A 24 5.64 21.95 -4.48
CA GLU A 24 6.15 22.51 -3.21
C GLU A 24 6.75 23.90 -3.39
N ALA A 25 7.41 24.16 -4.53
CA ALA A 25 7.91 25.48 -4.88
C ALA A 25 6.79 26.47 -5.23
N ALA A 26 5.63 25.98 -5.66
CA ALA A 26 4.50 26.80 -6.03
C ALA A 26 3.81 27.39 -4.79
N ARG A 27 3.71 28.72 -4.74
CA ARG A 27 2.98 29.44 -3.69
C ARG A 27 1.86 30.29 -4.29
N GLY A 28 0.71 30.28 -3.65
CA GLY A 28 -0.44 31.11 -4.00
C GLY A 28 -0.55 32.35 -3.12
N ASN A 29 -1.31 33.34 -3.59
CA ASN A 29 -1.73 34.48 -2.77
C ASN A 29 -2.99 34.11 -1.97
N GLY A 30 -2.82 33.88 -0.67
CA GLY A 30 -3.93 33.50 0.22
C GLY A 30 -4.35 32.02 0.07
N THR A 31 -5.57 31.68 0.46
CA THR A 31 -6.09 30.29 0.47
C THR A 31 -6.68 29.90 -0.89
N SER A 32 -5.86 29.78 -1.93
CA SER A 32 -6.32 29.49 -3.29
C SER A 32 -5.87 28.14 -3.83
N MET A 33 -5.21 27.32 -3.01
CA MET A 33 -4.57 26.08 -3.41
C MET A 33 -5.35 24.90 -2.86
N ILE A 34 -6.00 24.15 -3.73
CA ILE A 34 -6.77 22.96 -3.39
C ILE A 34 -5.90 21.74 -3.64
N SER A 35 -5.73 20.94 -2.59
CA SER A 35 -5.10 19.63 -2.61
C SER A 35 -6.18 18.58 -2.37
N LEU A 36 -6.50 17.78 -3.38
CA LEU A 36 -7.51 16.74 -3.32
C LEU A 36 -6.88 15.37 -3.68
N ILE A 37 -7.05 14.39 -2.79
CA ILE A 37 -6.57 13.02 -2.97
C ILE A 37 -7.75 12.07 -2.73
N MET A 38 -8.01 11.20 -3.71
CA MET A 38 -9.05 10.19 -3.66
C MET A 38 -8.43 8.79 -3.63
N PRO A 39 -8.74 7.96 -2.62
CA PRO A 39 -8.23 6.60 -2.56
C PRO A 39 -8.92 5.69 -3.58
N PRO A 40 -8.30 4.55 -3.95
CA PRO A 40 -8.95 3.58 -4.81
C PRO A 40 -10.17 3.02 -4.07
N ARG A 41 -11.28 2.84 -4.79
CA ARG A 41 -12.63 2.48 -4.30
C ARG A 41 -13.51 3.63 -3.83
N ASP A 42 -13.01 4.87 -3.79
CA ASP A 42 -13.90 6.01 -3.56
C ASP A 42 -14.80 6.30 -4.78
N GLN A 43 -15.90 7.01 -4.55
CA GLN A 43 -16.84 7.39 -5.60
C GLN A 43 -16.65 8.85 -6.01
N VAL A 44 -16.47 9.09 -7.31
CA VAL A 44 -16.33 10.45 -7.88
C VAL A 44 -17.56 11.31 -7.55
N SER A 45 -18.75 10.71 -7.48
CA SER A 45 -20.00 11.40 -7.12
C SER A 45 -19.97 11.99 -5.70
N ARG A 46 -19.40 11.26 -4.73
CA ARG A 46 -19.24 11.72 -3.34
C ARG A 46 -18.39 12.99 -3.28
N VAL A 47 -17.26 12.98 -3.98
CA VAL A 47 -16.31 14.10 -4.01
C VAL A 47 -16.87 15.28 -4.81
N THR A 48 -17.60 15.02 -5.90
CA THR A 48 -18.30 16.06 -6.66
C THR A 48 -19.33 16.78 -5.80
N LYS A 49 -20.08 16.04 -4.97
CA LYS A 49 -21.03 16.61 -4.00
C LYS A 49 -20.32 17.46 -2.95
N MET A 50 -19.26 16.93 -2.33
CA MET A 50 -18.43 17.67 -1.36
C MET A 50 -17.93 19.00 -1.95
N LEU A 51 -17.38 18.99 -3.17
CA LEU A 51 -16.94 20.21 -3.84
C LEU A 51 -18.10 21.18 -4.13
N GLY A 52 -19.31 20.68 -4.35
CA GLY A 52 -20.52 21.51 -4.49
C GLY A 52 -20.90 22.21 -3.18
N ASP A 53 -20.82 21.48 -2.06
CA ASP A 53 -21.07 22.04 -0.72
C ASP A 53 -20.00 23.10 -0.37
N GLU A 54 -18.73 22.82 -0.68
CA GLU A 54 -17.60 23.75 -0.49
C GLU A 54 -17.67 24.98 -1.41
N PHE A 55 -18.25 24.84 -2.60
CA PHE A 55 -18.53 25.99 -3.45
C PHE A 55 -19.55 26.94 -2.79
N GLY A 56 -20.57 26.36 -2.15
CA GLY A 56 -21.58 27.09 -1.39
C GLY A 56 -20.98 27.84 -0.19
N THR A 57 -20.14 27.18 0.61
CA THR A 57 -19.46 27.81 1.76
C THR A 57 -18.48 28.90 1.31
N ALA A 58 -17.71 28.66 0.23
CA ALA A 58 -16.76 29.62 -0.32
C ALA A 58 -17.42 30.92 -0.82
N SER A 59 -18.70 30.88 -1.20
CA SER A 59 -19.45 32.08 -1.62
C SER A 59 -19.57 33.15 -0.51
N ASN A 60 -19.48 32.74 0.75
CA ASN A 60 -19.58 33.60 1.93
C ASN A 60 -18.25 34.29 2.32
N ILE A 61 -17.14 33.99 1.65
CA ILE A 61 -15.81 34.56 1.96
C ILE A 61 -15.82 36.08 1.79
N LYS A 62 -15.51 36.87 2.83
CA LYS A 62 -15.58 38.35 2.78
C LYS A 62 -14.66 39.00 1.73
N SER A 63 -13.45 38.49 1.55
CA SER A 63 -12.50 39.03 0.57
C SER A 63 -12.91 38.69 -0.87
N ARG A 64 -13.14 39.71 -1.71
CA ARG A 64 -13.57 39.54 -3.11
C ARG A 64 -12.56 38.74 -3.94
N VAL A 65 -11.28 39.06 -3.80
CA VAL A 65 -10.19 38.42 -4.56
C VAL A 65 -10.08 36.95 -4.18
N ASN A 66 -9.98 36.64 -2.89
CA ASN A 66 -9.87 35.26 -2.42
C ASN A 66 -11.11 34.44 -2.78
N ARG A 67 -12.30 35.03 -2.66
CA ARG A 67 -13.56 34.38 -3.07
C ARG A 67 -13.51 33.96 -4.54
N GLN A 68 -13.09 34.87 -5.43
CA GLN A 68 -13.01 34.57 -6.85
C GLN A 68 -11.97 33.48 -7.17
N SER A 69 -10.82 33.50 -6.49
CA SER A 69 -9.78 32.48 -6.66
C SER A 69 -10.24 31.09 -6.18
N VAL A 70 -10.87 31.00 -5.01
CA VAL A 70 -11.39 29.73 -4.46
C VAL A 70 -12.50 29.16 -5.33
N LEU A 71 -13.51 29.97 -5.69
CA LEU A 71 -14.61 29.54 -6.56
C LEU A 71 -14.09 29.08 -7.93
N GLY A 72 -13.09 29.77 -8.47
CA GLY A 72 -12.43 29.38 -9.71
C GLY A 72 -11.72 28.02 -9.58
N ALA A 73 -10.95 27.81 -8.51
CA ALA A 73 -10.23 26.56 -8.27
C ALA A 73 -11.17 25.36 -8.07
N ILE A 74 -12.28 25.54 -7.33
CA ILE A 74 -13.31 24.52 -7.15
C ILE A 74 -13.98 24.18 -8.49
N THR A 75 -14.32 25.20 -9.29
CA THR A 75 -14.94 25.01 -10.61
C THR A 75 -14.00 24.22 -11.54
N SER A 76 -12.71 24.56 -11.55
CA SER A 76 -11.70 23.82 -12.32
C SER A 76 -11.56 22.37 -11.83
N ALA A 77 -11.59 22.13 -10.51
CA ALA A 77 -11.54 20.79 -9.94
C ALA A 77 -12.76 19.95 -10.36
N GLN A 78 -13.97 20.52 -10.26
CA GLN A 78 -15.20 19.86 -10.70
C GLN A 78 -15.18 19.53 -12.20
N GLN A 79 -14.67 20.44 -13.04
CA GLN A 79 -14.55 20.20 -14.48
C GLN A 79 -13.59 19.04 -14.79
N ARG A 80 -12.47 18.92 -14.07
CA ARG A 80 -11.55 17.78 -14.23
C ARG A 80 -12.16 16.47 -13.75
N LEU A 81 -12.84 16.46 -12.60
CA LEU A 81 -13.47 15.26 -12.08
C LEU A 81 -14.57 14.71 -13.02
N LYS A 82 -15.26 15.57 -13.79
CA LYS A 82 -16.23 15.14 -14.80
C LYS A 82 -15.63 14.29 -15.92
N LEU A 83 -14.32 14.39 -16.19
CA LEU A 83 -13.65 13.56 -17.18
C LEU A 83 -13.47 12.11 -16.70
N TYR A 84 -13.54 11.88 -15.38
CA TYR A 84 -13.37 10.58 -14.76
C TYR A 84 -14.72 9.96 -14.39
N ASN A 85 -15.12 8.89 -15.10
CA ASN A 85 -16.33 8.14 -14.75
C ASN A 85 -16.18 7.33 -13.45
N LYS A 86 -14.96 6.86 -13.16
CA LYS A 86 -14.60 6.11 -11.95
C LYS A 86 -13.21 6.53 -11.49
N VAL A 87 -12.95 6.40 -10.19
CA VAL A 87 -11.60 6.60 -9.64
C VAL A 87 -10.69 5.49 -10.19
N PRO A 88 -9.50 5.81 -10.72
CA PRO A 88 -8.52 4.83 -11.19
C PRO A 88 -8.10 3.82 -10.10
N PRO A 89 -7.52 2.67 -10.47
CA PRO A 89 -7.19 1.60 -9.52
C PRO A 89 -6.13 1.99 -8.48
N ASN A 90 -5.27 2.97 -8.75
CA ASN A 90 -4.31 3.48 -7.77
C ASN A 90 -4.80 4.72 -7.00
N GLY A 91 -6.02 5.20 -7.29
CA GLY A 91 -6.54 6.46 -6.77
C GLY A 91 -6.36 7.62 -7.77
N LEU A 92 -6.76 8.82 -7.36
CA LEU A 92 -6.62 10.03 -8.15
C LEU A 92 -6.11 11.17 -7.29
N VAL A 93 -5.13 11.90 -7.81
CA VAL A 93 -4.57 13.09 -7.17
C VAL A 93 -4.88 14.29 -8.04
N LEU A 94 -5.45 15.33 -7.43
CA LEU A 94 -5.86 16.56 -8.10
C LEU A 94 -5.37 17.77 -7.31
N TYR A 95 -4.52 18.58 -7.95
CA TYR A 95 -4.07 19.86 -7.45
C TYR A 95 -4.61 20.97 -8.34
N THR A 96 -5.39 21.90 -7.76
CA THR A 96 -5.91 23.06 -8.48
C THR A 96 -5.64 24.34 -7.71
N GLY A 97 -5.27 25.40 -8.41
CA GLY A 97 -5.06 26.69 -7.78
C GLY A 97 -4.48 27.74 -8.70
N THR A 98 -4.36 28.95 -8.17
CA THR A 98 -3.70 30.09 -8.83
C THR A 98 -2.34 30.32 -8.20
N ILE A 99 -1.29 30.13 -8.98
CA ILE A 99 0.10 30.37 -8.57
C ILE A 99 0.61 31.65 -9.22
N ILE A 100 1.58 32.30 -8.58
CA ILE A 100 2.26 33.46 -9.14
C ILE A 100 3.57 32.97 -9.73
N THR A 101 3.79 33.22 -11.02
CA THR A 101 5.08 32.92 -11.65
C THR A 101 6.09 34.02 -11.33
N GLU A 102 7.38 33.76 -11.53
CA GLU A 102 8.47 34.73 -11.27
C GLU A 102 8.26 36.08 -11.98
N ASP A 103 7.57 36.08 -13.12
CA ASP A 103 7.17 37.28 -13.87
C ASP A 103 6.04 38.11 -13.21
N GLY A 104 5.59 37.74 -12.00
CA GLY A 104 4.50 38.39 -11.27
C GLY A 104 3.10 38.15 -11.85
N LYS A 105 2.97 37.26 -12.85
CA LYS A 105 1.69 36.91 -13.48
C LYS A 105 0.98 35.80 -12.72
N GLU A 106 -0.33 35.93 -12.60
CA GLU A 106 -1.20 34.87 -12.06
C GLU A 106 -1.43 33.79 -13.11
N LYS A 107 -1.07 32.55 -12.78
CA LYS A 107 -1.29 31.38 -13.63
C LYS A 107 -2.18 30.38 -12.92
N LYS A 108 -3.29 30.01 -13.57
CA LYS A 108 -4.14 28.90 -13.13
C LYS A 108 -3.45 27.59 -13.44
N VAL A 109 -3.26 26.76 -12.42
CA VAL A 109 -2.67 25.42 -12.52
C VAL A 109 -3.72 24.40 -12.11
N THR A 110 -3.80 23.34 -12.89
CA THR A 110 -4.71 22.22 -12.66
C THR A 110 -3.98 20.98 -13.13
N ILE A 111 -3.59 20.15 -12.17
CA ILE A 111 -2.80 18.95 -12.37
C ILE A 111 -3.57 17.79 -11.77
N ASP A 112 -3.86 16.81 -12.61
CA ASP A 112 -4.55 15.57 -12.32
C ASP A 112 -3.70 14.41 -12.82
N PHE A 113 -3.44 13.44 -11.96
CA PHE A 113 -2.72 12.23 -12.36
C PHE A 113 -3.10 11.04 -11.47
N GLU A 114 -2.92 9.85 -12.02
CA GLU A 114 -2.96 8.60 -11.28
C GLU A 114 -1.56 8.32 -10.70
N PRO A 115 -1.43 8.08 -9.39
CA PRO A 115 -0.15 7.73 -8.78
C PRO A 115 0.34 6.34 -9.23
N PHE A 116 1.65 6.13 -9.21
CA PHE A 116 2.27 4.85 -9.57
C PHE A 116 1.98 3.71 -8.58
N ARG A 117 1.49 4.04 -7.38
CA ARG A 117 1.09 3.11 -6.32
C ARG A 117 -0.27 3.51 -5.75
N PRO A 118 -1.08 2.54 -5.27
CA PRO A 118 -2.37 2.82 -4.68
C PRO A 118 -2.26 3.65 -3.39
N ILE A 119 -2.97 4.77 -3.34
CA ILE A 119 -3.01 5.67 -2.18
C ILE A 119 -4.20 5.35 -1.29
N ASN A 120 -3.98 4.96 -0.04
CA ASN A 120 -5.09 4.71 0.91
C ASN A 120 -5.56 5.98 1.67
N ALA A 121 -4.95 7.13 1.41
CA ALA A 121 -5.32 8.40 2.03
C ALA A 121 -6.45 9.12 1.26
N SER A 122 -7.36 9.76 1.99
CA SER A 122 -8.34 10.71 1.46
C SER A 122 -8.03 12.07 2.05
N LEU A 123 -7.72 13.07 1.21
CA LEU A 123 -7.34 14.41 1.64
C LEU A 123 -8.12 15.45 0.85
N TYR A 124 -8.68 16.45 1.53
CA TYR A 124 -9.19 17.68 0.92
C TYR A 124 -8.75 18.85 1.79
N LEU A 125 -7.89 19.72 1.25
CA LEU A 125 -7.39 20.91 1.93
C LEU A 125 -7.33 22.09 0.97
N CYS A 126 -7.73 23.26 1.47
CA CYS A 126 -7.59 24.54 0.79
C CYS A 126 -6.65 25.42 1.62
N ASP A 127 -5.49 25.76 1.06
CA ASP A 127 -4.45 26.52 1.77
C ASP A 127 -3.69 27.44 0.80
N ASN A 128 -2.61 28.09 1.25
CA ASN A 128 -1.71 28.91 0.44
C ASN A 128 -0.60 28.13 -0.28
N LYS A 129 -0.46 26.84 0.04
CA LYS A 129 0.49 25.90 -0.54
C LYS A 129 -0.21 24.60 -0.92
N PHE A 130 0.37 23.85 -1.85
CA PHE A 130 -0.06 22.48 -2.10
C PHE A 130 0.48 21.55 -1.02
N HIS A 131 -0.38 20.62 -0.58
CA HIS A 131 -0.04 19.59 0.40
C HIS A 131 0.35 18.31 -0.34
N THR A 132 1.65 18.02 -0.37
CA THR A 132 2.27 16.87 -1.05
C THR A 132 2.70 15.76 -0.09
N GLU A 133 2.38 15.88 1.20
CA GLU A 133 2.79 14.95 2.25
C GLU A 133 2.43 13.50 1.91
N ALA A 134 1.18 13.24 1.52
CA ALA A 134 0.72 11.92 1.12
C ALA A 134 1.41 11.36 -0.14
N LEU A 135 1.97 12.22 -1.01
CA LEU A 135 2.76 11.77 -2.16
C LEU A 135 4.22 11.48 -1.77
N ASN A 136 4.77 12.25 -0.83
CA ASN A 136 6.11 12.00 -0.30
C ASN A 136 6.16 10.65 0.42
N GLU A 137 5.12 10.28 1.15
CA GLU A 137 4.99 8.93 1.75
C GLU A 137 5.03 7.81 0.68
N LEU A 138 4.48 8.02 -0.52
CA LEU A 138 4.55 7.02 -1.59
C LEU A 138 5.93 6.91 -2.22
N LEU A 139 6.67 8.03 -2.21
CA LEU A 139 8.02 8.11 -2.76
C LEU A 139 9.09 7.64 -1.80
N GLU A 140 8.82 7.67 -0.49
CA GLU A 140 9.60 6.92 0.48
C GLU A 140 9.58 5.47 0.01
N SER A 141 10.79 4.94 -0.20
CA SER A 141 10.98 3.59 -0.71
C SER A 141 10.45 2.63 0.34
N ASP A 142 9.18 2.27 0.23
CA ASP A 142 8.65 1.17 1.00
C ASP A 142 9.38 -0.09 0.58
N ASP A 143 10.31 -0.47 1.43
CA ASP A 143 10.86 -1.78 1.53
C ASP A 143 9.69 -2.77 1.60
N LYS A 144 9.55 -3.62 0.58
CA LYS A 144 8.49 -4.62 0.54
C LYS A 144 8.82 -5.72 1.55
N PHE A 145 8.03 -5.83 2.61
CA PHE A 145 8.19 -6.87 3.63
C PHE A 145 7.28 -8.06 3.33
N GLY A 146 7.80 -9.28 3.50
CA GLY A 146 7.03 -10.51 3.40
C GLY A 146 6.52 -10.97 4.77
N PHE A 147 5.32 -11.52 4.82
CA PHE A 147 4.71 -12.10 6.01
C PHE A 147 4.32 -13.55 5.75
N ILE A 148 4.86 -14.45 6.55
CA ILE A 148 4.43 -15.86 6.60
C ILE A 148 3.74 -16.06 7.94
N VAL A 149 2.41 -16.19 7.91
CA VAL A 149 1.62 -16.46 9.10
C VAL A 149 1.30 -17.95 9.13
N MET A 150 1.90 -18.69 10.07
CA MET A 150 1.67 -20.11 10.27
C MET A 150 0.75 -20.37 11.45
N ASP A 151 -0.31 -21.14 11.22
CA ASP A 151 -1.19 -21.66 12.26
C ASP A 151 -1.36 -23.18 12.11
N GLY A 152 -1.92 -23.83 13.13
CA GLY A 152 -2.23 -25.25 13.11
C GLY A 152 -3.30 -25.64 12.09
N ASN A 153 -4.10 -24.68 11.61
CA ASN A 153 -5.18 -24.88 10.65
C ASN A 153 -4.78 -24.50 9.21
N GLY A 154 -3.63 -23.86 9.01
CA GLY A 154 -3.20 -23.37 7.70
C GLY A 154 -2.14 -22.27 7.77
N THR A 155 -1.63 -21.88 6.61
CA THR A 155 -0.71 -20.74 6.48
C THR A 155 -1.26 -19.67 5.54
N LEU A 156 -0.82 -18.44 5.78
CA LEU A 156 -1.07 -17.30 4.92
C LEU A 156 0.26 -16.65 4.54
N PHE A 157 0.41 -16.38 3.25
CA PHE A 157 1.49 -15.60 2.68
C PHE A 157 0.97 -14.23 2.27
N GLY A 158 1.63 -13.19 2.75
CA GLY A 158 1.29 -11.81 2.41
C GLY A 158 2.53 -10.96 2.21
N THR A 159 2.31 -9.79 1.64
CA THR A 159 3.32 -8.74 1.55
C THR A 159 2.74 -7.43 2.05
N LEU A 160 3.59 -6.66 2.70
CA LEU A 160 3.30 -5.31 3.15
C LEU A 160 4.30 -4.38 2.49
N SER A 161 3.81 -3.39 1.77
CA SER A 161 4.62 -2.28 1.24
C SER A 161 4.02 -1.00 1.80
N GLY A 162 4.68 -0.40 2.79
CA GLY A 162 4.15 0.75 3.52
C GLY A 162 2.78 0.47 4.11
N ASN A 163 1.76 1.20 3.64
CA ASN A 163 0.37 1.07 4.09
C ASN A 163 -0.49 0.10 3.24
N THR A 164 0.12 -0.57 2.25
CA THR A 164 -0.60 -1.48 1.35
C THR A 164 -0.36 -2.93 1.75
N ARG A 165 -1.45 -3.63 2.08
CA ARG A 165 -1.44 -5.07 2.41
C ARG A 165 -1.93 -5.90 1.24
N GLU A 166 -1.16 -6.90 0.85
CA GLU A 166 -1.50 -7.83 -0.22
C GLU A 166 -1.43 -9.26 0.32
N VAL A 167 -2.49 -10.05 0.10
CA VAL A 167 -2.49 -11.48 0.43
C VAL A 167 -2.17 -12.25 -0.84
N LEU A 168 -1.01 -12.90 -0.88
CA LEU A 168 -0.52 -13.65 -2.04
C LEU A 168 -1.23 -15.00 -2.14
N HIS A 169 -1.25 -15.74 -1.04
CA HIS A 169 -1.83 -17.07 -1.00
C HIS A 169 -2.22 -17.48 0.42
N LYS A 170 -3.25 -18.30 0.52
CA LYS A 170 -3.64 -18.96 1.77
C LYS A 170 -4.00 -20.40 1.49
N PHE A 171 -3.58 -21.31 2.36
CA PHE A 171 -4.01 -22.70 2.30
C PHE A 171 -4.27 -23.25 3.70
N SER A 172 -5.25 -24.14 3.80
CA SER A 172 -5.60 -24.84 5.03
C SER A 172 -4.96 -26.22 5.08
N VAL A 173 -4.71 -26.69 6.30
CA VAL A 173 -4.18 -28.03 6.58
C VAL A 173 -4.90 -28.62 7.78
N ASP A 174 -5.23 -29.91 7.69
CA ASP A 174 -5.79 -30.66 8.80
C ASP A 174 -4.70 -31.51 9.48
N LEU A 175 -4.19 -30.97 10.59
CA LEU A 175 -3.14 -31.61 11.39
C LEU A 175 -3.75 -32.50 12.49
N PRO A 176 -3.22 -33.72 12.71
CA PRO A 176 -3.68 -34.58 13.78
C PRO A 176 -3.49 -33.92 15.14
N LYS A 177 -4.57 -33.88 15.92
CA LYS A 177 -4.54 -33.37 17.29
C LYS A 177 -3.70 -34.29 18.18
N LYS A 178 -3.15 -33.73 19.26
CA LYS A 178 -2.43 -34.50 20.27
C LYS A 178 -3.43 -35.42 20.97
N HIS A 179 -3.27 -36.73 20.84
CA HIS A 179 -4.07 -37.69 21.58
C HIS A 179 -3.51 -37.82 23.01
N GLY A 180 -4.37 -37.64 24.01
CA GLY A 180 -4.02 -37.78 25.43
C GLY A 180 -4.32 -39.17 26.02
N ARG A 181 -4.90 -40.09 25.24
CA ARG A 181 -5.26 -41.44 25.70
C ARG A 181 -4.16 -42.43 25.31
N GLY A 182 -3.61 -43.13 26.30
CA GLY A 182 -2.55 -44.13 26.12
C GLY A 182 -3.06 -45.43 25.47
N GLY A 183 -2.14 -46.17 24.83
CA GLY A 183 -2.41 -47.47 24.20
C GLY A 183 -1.27 -47.92 23.28
N GLN A 184 -1.33 -49.17 22.79
CA GLN A 184 -0.32 -49.75 21.90
C GLN A 184 -0.09 -48.94 20.61
N SER A 185 -1.13 -48.25 20.13
CA SER A 185 -1.09 -47.40 18.94
C SER A 185 -0.64 -45.96 19.21
N ALA A 186 -0.42 -45.56 20.47
CA ALA A 186 -0.08 -44.18 20.82
C ALA A 186 1.23 -43.70 20.17
N LEU A 187 2.27 -44.57 20.14
CA LEU A 187 3.55 -44.25 19.51
C LEU A 187 3.41 -44.06 17.99
N ARG A 188 2.57 -44.88 17.34
CA ARG A 188 2.27 -44.77 15.90
C ARG A 188 1.56 -43.45 15.58
N PHE A 189 0.56 -43.06 16.37
CA PHE A 189 -0.15 -41.79 16.18
C PHE A 189 0.76 -40.57 16.42
N ALA A 190 1.68 -40.65 17.39
CA ALA A 190 2.69 -39.63 17.60
C ALA A 190 3.62 -39.49 16.39
N ARG A 191 4.09 -40.60 15.80
CA ARG A 191 4.90 -40.60 14.58
C ARG A 191 4.15 -40.00 13.39
N LEU A 192 2.92 -40.46 13.13
CA LEU A 192 2.09 -39.95 12.03
C LEU A 192 1.81 -38.44 12.15
N ARG A 193 1.68 -37.94 13.39
CA ARG A 193 1.53 -36.52 13.69
C ARG A 193 2.80 -35.74 13.38
N MET A 194 3.97 -36.23 13.80
CA MET A 194 5.25 -35.57 13.50
C MET A 194 5.54 -35.57 11.99
N GLU A 195 5.22 -36.66 11.30
CA GLU A 195 5.37 -36.77 9.85
C GLU A 195 4.48 -35.77 9.10
N LYS A 196 3.21 -35.65 9.48
CA LYS A 196 2.31 -34.63 8.90
C LYS A 196 2.76 -33.20 9.20
N ARG A 197 3.30 -32.93 10.39
CA ARG A 197 3.88 -31.62 10.73
C ARG A 197 5.10 -31.30 9.89
N HIS A 198 6.00 -32.27 9.71
CA HIS A 198 7.18 -32.11 8.86
C HIS A 198 6.80 -31.84 7.41
N ASN A 199 5.83 -32.59 6.86
CA ASN A 199 5.31 -32.36 5.51
C ASN A 199 4.65 -30.98 5.36
N TYR A 200 3.99 -30.50 6.42
CA TYR A 200 3.42 -29.15 6.44
C TYR A 200 4.50 -28.07 6.37
N VAL A 201 5.52 -28.14 7.22
CA VAL A 201 6.67 -27.21 7.21
C VAL A 201 7.37 -27.23 5.84
N ARG A 202 7.60 -28.42 5.27
CA ARG A 202 8.17 -28.56 3.93
C ARG A 202 7.35 -27.84 2.86
N LYS A 203 6.04 -28.08 2.83
CA LYS A 203 5.14 -27.44 1.88
C LYS A 203 5.13 -25.91 2.03
N THR A 204 5.18 -25.41 3.27
CA THR A 204 5.27 -23.97 3.53
C THR A 204 6.60 -23.39 3.04
N ALA A 205 7.72 -24.09 3.26
CA ALA A 205 9.03 -23.67 2.78
C ALA A 205 9.10 -23.61 1.24
N GLU A 206 8.57 -24.62 0.56
CA GLU A 206 8.48 -24.67 -0.91
C GLU A 206 7.60 -23.55 -1.48
N LEU A 207 6.47 -23.24 -0.83
CA LEU A 207 5.62 -22.13 -1.26
C LEU A 207 6.27 -20.77 -0.97
N ALA A 208 7.01 -20.64 0.13
CA ALA A 208 7.74 -19.43 0.45
C ALA A 208 8.79 -19.10 -0.63
N THR A 209 9.53 -20.10 -1.13
CA THR A 209 10.48 -19.88 -2.23
C THR A 209 9.77 -19.47 -3.52
N GLN A 210 8.64 -20.10 -3.85
CA GLN A 210 7.86 -19.73 -5.03
C GLN A 210 7.32 -18.28 -5.00
N PHE A 211 6.90 -17.80 -3.82
CA PHE A 211 6.30 -16.47 -3.70
C PHE A 211 7.30 -15.35 -3.41
N TYR A 212 8.39 -15.63 -2.69
CA TYR A 212 9.35 -14.61 -2.26
C TYR A 212 10.66 -14.59 -3.05
N ILE A 213 10.90 -15.57 -3.93
CA ILE A 213 12.05 -15.58 -4.84
C ILE A 213 11.55 -15.39 -6.25
N ASN A 214 12.09 -14.40 -6.95
CA ASN A 214 11.75 -14.20 -8.34
C ASN A 214 12.49 -15.24 -9.21
N PRO A 215 11.79 -16.08 -10.00
CA PRO A 215 12.43 -17.14 -10.78
C PRO A 215 13.40 -16.60 -11.84
N ALA A 216 13.21 -15.37 -12.32
CA ALA A 216 14.05 -14.78 -13.36
C ALA A 216 15.40 -14.27 -12.83
N THR A 217 15.43 -13.69 -11.63
CA THR A 217 16.65 -13.09 -11.04
C THR A 217 17.24 -13.94 -9.93
N SER A 218 16.54 -14.99 -9.48
CA SER A 218 16.94 -15.85 -8.35
C SER A 218 17.18 -15.07 -7.05
N GLN A 219 16.67 -13.84 -6.95
CA GLN A 219 16.84 -12.95 -5.80
C GLN A 219 15.52 -12.81 -5.02
N PRO A 220 15.59 -12.57 -3.69
CA PRO A 220 14.42 -12.25 -2.90
C PRO A 220 13.72 -10.99 -3.42
N ASN A 221 12.40 -11.03 -3.54
CA ASN A 221 11.58 -9.88 -3.94
C ASN A 221 11.18 -8.97 -2.76
N VAL A 222 11.55 -9.36 -1.55
CA VAL A 222 11.28 -8.67 -0.29
C VAL A 222 12.59 -8.17 0.33
N SER A 223 12.52 -6.98 0.93
CA SER A 223 13.61 -6.38 1.71
C SER A 223 13.87 -7.17 3.00
N GLY A 224 12.81 -7.72 3.59
CA GLY A 224 12.84 -8.56 4.78
C GLY A 224 11.58 -9.42 4.94
N LEU A 225 11.67 -10.44 5.77
CA LEU A 225 10.65 -11.45 6.01
C LEU A 225 10.31 -11.52 7.50
N ILE A 226 9.02 -11.59 7.82
CA ILE A 226 8.50 -11.76 9.18
C ILE A 226 7.77 -13.10 9.25
N LEU A 227 8.19 -13.93 10.20
CA LEU A 227 7.55 -15.20 10.49
C LEU A 227 6.60 -15.00 11.68
N ALA A 228 5.31 -15.10 11.43
CA ALA A 228 4.26 -14.95 12.44
C ALA A 228 3.58 -16.29 12.67
N GLY A 229 3.11 -16.57 13.88
CA GLY A 229 2.32 -17.77 14.11
C GLY A 229 2.07 -18.11 15.56
N SER A 230 1.14 -19.04 15.77
CA SER A 230 0.86 -19.65 17.07
C SER A 230 1.72 -20.90 17.25
N ALA A 231 2.21 -21.12 18.47
CA ALA A 231 3.11 -22.23 18.82
C ALA A 231 4.49 -22.20 18.11
N ASP A 232 5.22 -23.31 18.25
CA ASP A 232 6.63 -23.45 17.84
C ASP A 232 6.83 -23.65 16.32
N PHE A 233 5.76 -23.68 15.52
CA PHE A 233 5.86 -23.95 14.07
C PHE A 233 6.73 -22.94 13.32
N LYS A 234 6.68 -21.66 13.70
CA LYS A 234 7.52 -20.61 13.12
C LYS A 234 9.01 -20.80 13.47
N THR A 235 9.29 -21.34 14.65
CA THR A 235 10.64 -21.67 15.12
C THR A 235 11.16 -22.91 14.38
N GLU A 236 10.33 -23.94 14.23
CA GLU A 236 10.63 -25.14 13.44
C GLU A 236 10.94 -24.76 11.97
N LEU A 237 10.18 -23.85 11.36
CA LEU A 237 10.46 -23.36 10.01
C LEU A 237 11.81 -22.63 9.93
N SER A 238 12.07 -21.69 10.85
CA SER A 238 13.28 -20.86 10.86
C SER A 238 14.56 -21.67 11.08
N GLN A 239 14.48 -22.73 11.89
CA GLN A 239 15.60 -23.63 12.20
C GLN A 239 15.73 -24.79 11.21
N SER A 240 14.73 -25.02 10.36
CA SER A 240 14.77 -26.14 9.43
C SER A 240 15.72 -25.90 8.26
N ASP A 241 16.52 -26.91 7.92
CA ASP A 241 17.36 -26.93 6.71
C ASP A 241 16.54 -26.94 5.40
N MET A 242 15.22 -27.08 5.51
CA MET A 242 14.29 -27.05 4.37
C MET A 242 13.99 -25.63 3.91
N PHE A 243 14.26 -24.62 4.74
CA PHE A 243 14.02 -23.23 4.39
C PHE A 243 15.18 -22.70 3.55
N ASP A 244 14.88 -21.98 2.47
CA ASP A 244 15.92 -21.49 1.57
C ASP A 244 16.85 -20.50 2.30
N PRO A 245 18.17 -20.71 2.28
CA PRO A 245 19.13 -19.87 2.99
C PRO A 245 19.07 -18.40 2.56
N ARG A 246 18.63 -18.11 1.32
CA ARG A 246 18.46 -16.74 0.82
C ARG A 246 17.33 -16.00 1.54
N LEU A 247 16.24 -16.72 1.84
CA LEU A 247 15.13 -16.18 2.62
C LEU A 247 15.46 -16.17 4.10
N GLN A 248 16.20 -17.16 4.59
CA GLN A 248 16.62 -17.25 5.99
C GLN A 248 17.46 -16.03 6.41
N ALA A 249 18.39 -15.60 5.56
CA ALA A 249 19.19 -14.39 5.77
C ALA A 249 18.36 -13.09 5.78
N LYS A 250 17.11 -13.13 5.31
CA LYS A 250 16.18 -12.00 5.25
C LYS A 250 15.14 -12.02 6.36
N ILE A 251 15.17 -13.00 7.27
CA ILE A 251 14.28 -13.04 8.43
C ILE A 251 14.65 -11.88 9.38
N LEU A 252 13.70 -10.97 9.58
CA LEU A 252 13.88 -9.82 10.49
C LEU A 252 13.41 -10.14 11.90
N ASN A 253 12.23 -10.77 12.02
CA ASN A 253 11.62 -11.06 13.31
C ASN A 253 10.72 -12.29 13.22
N VAL A 254 10.63 -12.98 14.37
CA VAL A 254 9.71 -14.09 14.61
C VAL A 254 8.69 -13.61 15.65
N VAL A 255 7.42 -13.52 15.26
CA VAL A 255 6.35 -12.91 16.05
C VAL A 255 5.36 -13.98 16.52
N ASP A 256 5.12 -14.03 17.82
CA ASP A 256 4.02 -14.79 18.42
C ASP A 256 2.70 -14.07 18.16
N VAL A 257 1.79 -14.73 17.43
CA VAL A 257 0.46 -14.18 17.16
C VAL A 257 -0.59 -15.12 17.72
N PHE A 258 -1.43 -14.60 18.62
CA PHE A 258 -2.57 -15.31 19.16
C PHE A 258 -3.83 -14.87 18.43
N GLN A 259 -4.60 -15.83 17.90
CA GLN A 259 -5.90 -15.52 17.32
C GLN A 259 -6.93 -15.46 18.46
N PRO A 260 -7.58 -14.32 18.73
CA PRO A 260 -8.68 -14.28 19.68
C PRO A 260 -9.80 -15.17 19.15
N SER A 261 -10.17 -16.19 19.92
CA SER A 261 -11.36 -16.99 19.66
C SER A 261 -12.58 -16.08 19.81
N ASN A 262 -13.22 -15.76 18.69
CA ASN A 262 -14.62 -15.30 18.69
C ASN A 262 -15.54 -16.44 19.14
#